data_AF-A0A2S4Z5P9-F1
#
_entry.id   AF-A0A2S4Z5P9-F1
#
_cell.length_a   1.000
_cell.length_b   1.000
_cell.length_c   1.000
_cell.angle_alpha   90.00
_cell.angle_beta   90.00
_cell.angle_gamma   90.00
#
_symmetry.space_group_name_H-M   'P 1'
#
loop_
_entity.id
_entity.type
_entity.pdbx_description
1 polymer ?
#
loop_
_entity_poly.entity_id
_entity_poly.type
_entity_poly.pdbx_seq_one_letter_code
_entity_poly.pdbx_strand_id
1 'polypeptide(L)'
;MRSSAGAAARRPRVRARLAVAAVAAVLAVTTPALISGAARAGTGRTPGPAVTAHWSTQALAPGVTVRSGVLKSGVTHSWTVSVQVPSVLRFSSNDPDAPVSWSEVSTRAWADATAKKLTEAGLQPRVEAVEWPRYADTPHGVMGYRVRVGRFATKDQSQGTVTAVNGLGLHATASWTGYDVQEPADLQHVHVAVIDPRTFSGQVEATHDGNVADRVTTSAVARKLHSLVGVNGGFFVMTPNDGVPGVMSAIGAYDGELASMAVGARSALIIDDGRRFRTADLTSTVTVRSGDAAFRIQGINRRPGTVRDCGRPGARPSELPWQDVTCQLDDDMVQFTPAFQADLPTGPGTQVVLDASGSVVSVGARGGRVPVNGRVLQGIGRAADWLTAHAKPGQRLTVSEVVRDSEGRRVELGAGDSLLSAAPTLLQDGRIDIDAAAEGVVDPEYPHFGYAWANVRQPRTMAGVDKQGRLILATVDGRLKGGSEGFTLYEAATFMKSLGAVQAINLDGGGSTAMAVKGALVNQPSDATGERAVGDTLQVLPAAG
;
A
#
# COMPACT_ATOMS: atom_id res chain seq x y z
N MET A 1 29.47 28.13 53.39
CA MET A 1 29.82 29.56 53.56
C MET A 1 28.91 30.40 52.66
N ARG A 2 28.14 31.32 53.28
CA ARG A 2 27.65 32.65 52.82
C ARG A 2 27.22 32.80 51.34
N SER A 3 25.92 32.99 51.05
CA SER A 3 25.10 34.23 51.13
C SER A 3 25.34 35.23 49.98
N SER A 4 24.32 35.50 49.16
CA SER A 4 23.72 36.84 49.05
C SER A 4 22.49 36.86 48.13
N ALA A 5 21.56 37.74 48.49
CA ALA A 5 20.23 37.93 47.93
C ALA A 5 20.22 38.95 46.77
N GLY A 6 19.14 38.94 45.98
CA GLY A 6 18.80 39.98 45.01
C GLY A 6 17.31 39.94 44.67
N ALA A 7 16.59 41.02 45.01
CA ALA A 7 15.13 41.11 45.03
C ALA A 7 14.49 41.49 43.69
N ALA A 8 13.16 41.35 43.69
CA ALA A 8 12.16 41.54 42.65
C ALA A 8 12.14 42.88 41.88
N ALA A 9 11.60 42.83 40.66
CA ALA A 9 10.76 43.91 40.11
C ALA A 9 9.76 43.37 39.06
N ARG A 10 8.46 43.37 39.44
CA ARG A 10 7.30 43.19 38.54
C ARG A 10 7.07 44.47 37.74
N ARG A 11 6.76 44.38 36.45
CA ARG A 11 6.26 45.50 35.62
C ARG A 11 4.79 45.31 35.23
N PRO A 12 3.99 46.38 35.12
CA PRO A 12 2.53 46.32 35.16
C PRO A 12 1.87 46.24 33.78
N ARG A 13 0.62 45.77 33.79
CA ARG A 13 -0.33 45.74 32.67
C ARG A 13 -0.82 47.17 32.36
N VAL A 14 -0.87 47.54 31.08
CA VAL A 14 -1.64 48.69 30.59
C VAL A 14 -2.65 48.20 29.57
N ARG A 15 -3.93 48.41 29.88
CA ARG A 15 -5.08 48.26 28.98
C ARG A 15 -5.29 49.61 28.29
N ALA A 16 -5.27 49.64 26.95
CA ALA A 16 -5.76 50.76 26.18
C ALA A 16 -7.16 50.43 25.62
N ARG A 17 -8.16 51.19 26.06
CA ARG A 17 -9.47 51.32 25.40
C ARG A 17 -9.36 52.49 24.42
N LEU A 18 -9.83 52.35 23.19
CA LEU A 18 -10.15 53.47 22.33
C LEU A 18 -11.45 53.20 21.58
N ALA A 19 -12.24 54.26 21.50
CA ALA A 19 -13.68 54.28 21.27
C ALA A 19 -14.05 54.35 19.79
N VAL A 20 -15.30 53.97 19.55
CA VAL A 20 -16.04 54.08 18.29
C VAL A 20 -16.32 55.55 17.96
N ALA A 21 -16.09 55.93 16.69
CA ALA A 21 -16.73 57.09 16.08
C ALA A 21 -17.22 56.68 14.67
N ALA A 22 -18.54 56.79 14.49
CA ALA A 22 -19.24 56.56 13.24
C ALA A 22 -19.13 57.80 12.33
N VAL A 23 -18.83 57.58 11.05
CA VAL A 23 -19.07 58.55 9.99
C VAL A 23 -19.80 57.81 8.87
N ALA A 24 -21.04 58.22 8.62
CA ALA A 24 -21.82 57.83 7.47
C ALA A 24 -21.37 58.63 6.24
N ALA A 25 -21.07 57.95 5.15
CA ALA A 25 -21.02 58.54 3.82
C ALA A 25 -21.59 57.54 2.81
N VAL A 26 -22.77 57.88 2.30
CA VAL A 26 -23.43 57.23 1.17
C VAL A 26 -22.62 57.53 -0.09
N LEU A 27 -22.21 56.50 -0.84
CA LEU A 27 -21.87 56.65 -2.25
C LEU A 27 -22.08 55.34 -3.02
N ALA A 28 -23.01 55.46 -3.96
CA ALA A 28 -23.35 54.66 -5.13
C ALA A 28 -22.56 53.37 -5.43
N VAL A 29 -23.34 52.32 -5.69
CA VAL A 29 -22.92 51.09 -6.37
C VAL A 29 -22.38 51.45 -7.76
N THR A 30 -21.08 51.26 -7.94
CA THR A 30 -20.45 51.14 -9.26
C THR A 30 -19.63 49.86 -9.28
N THR A 31 -20.02 48.91 -10.13
CA THR A 31 -19.24 47.74 -10.49
C THR A 31 -17.90 48.12 -11.11
N PRO A 32 -16.77 47.50 -10.72
CA PRO A 32 -15.64 47.29 -11.61
C PRO A 32 -15.44 45.78 -11.82
N ALA A 33 -15.56 45.30 -13.05
CA ALA A 33 -14.47 45.29 -14.04
C ALA A 33 -13.26 44.48 -13.56
N LEU A 34 -13.04 43.38 -14.28
CA LEU A 34 -11.88 42.49 -14.26
C LEU A 34 -10.57 43.26 -14.06
N ILE A 35 -9.82 42.90 -13.02
CA ILE A 35 -8.41 43.27 -12.88
C ILE A 35 -7.56 42.01 -13.11
N SER A 36 -7.02 41.94 -14.32
CA SER A 36 -5.84 41.17 -14.67
C SER A 36 -4.66 41.62 -13.80
N GLY A 37 -3.94 40.69 -13.17
CA GLY A 37 -2.70 41.04 -12.48
C GLY A 37 -2.26 40.10 -11.37
N ALA A 38 -2.17 38.79 -11.64
CA ALA A 38 -1.35 37.90 -10.82
C ALA A 38 0.02 37.75 -11.50
N ALA A 39 1.06 38.13 -10.76
CA ALA A 39 2.44 38.13 -11.19
C ALA A 39 2.89 36.77 -11.75
N ARG A 40 3.61 36.82 -12.87
CA ARG A 40 4.31 35.69 -13.49
C ARG A 40 5.34 35.13 -12.50
N ALA A 41 5.02 34.00 -11.88
CA ALA A 41 6.05 33.06 -11.45
C ALA A 41 6.46 32.23 -12.69
N GLY A 42 7.67 32.48 -13.19
CA GLY A 42 8.25 31.70 -14.27
C GLY A 42 8.61 30.30 -13.78
N THR A 43 7.83 29.30 -14.16
CA THR A 43 8.32 27.94 -14.37
C THR A 43 7.95 27.56 -15.80
N GLY A 44 8.93 27.56 -16.69
CA GLY A 44 8.78 27.05 -18.05
C GLY A 44 8.47 25.55 -17.98
N ARG A 45 7.19 25.21 -17.87
CA ARG A 45 6.66 23.89 -18.14
C ARG A 45 5.63 24.10 -19.23
N THR A 46 5.92 23.60 -20.42
CA THR A 46 4.92 23.46 -21.47
C THR A 46 3.69 22.80 -20.85
N PRO A 47 2.48 23.37 -20.97
CA PRO A 47 1.27 22.70 -20.52
C PRO A 47 1.25 21.31 -21.14
N GLY A 48 1.02 20.27 -20.33
CA GLY A 48 0.81 18.92 -20.86
C GLY A 48 -0.38 18.89 -21.81
N PRO A 49 -0.53 17.83 -22.61
CA PRO A 49 -1.69 17.68 -23.49
C PRO A 49 -2.99 17.85 -22.71
N ALA A 50 -3.98 18.52 -23.32
CA ALA A 50 -5.26 18.75 -22.69
C ALA A 50 -5.96 17.40 -22.44
N VAL A 51 -6.26 17.10 -21.18
CA VAL A 51 -6.98 15.88 -20.81
C VAL A 51 -8.47 16.12 -20.94
N THR A 52 -9.11 15.36 -21.81
CA THR A 52 -10.57 15.23 -21.87
C THR A 52 -11.02 14.17 -20.88
N ALA A 53 -12.13 14.42 -20.18
CA ALA A 53 -12.67 13.50 -19.20
C ALA A 53 -14.16 13.29 -19.42
N HIS A 54 -14.57 12.04 -19.56
CA HIS A 54 -15.97 11.64 -19.60
C HIS A 54 -16.29 10.86 -18.34
N TRP A 55 -17.28 11.33 -17.58
CA TRP A 55 -17.69 10.72 -16.31
C TRP A 55 -19.15 10.29 -16.36
N SER A 56 -19.43 9.08 -15.87
CA SER A 56 -20.75 8.71 -15.36
C SER A 56 -20.77 8.88 -13.84
N THR A 57 -21.94 9.15 -13.27
CA THR A 57 -22.11 9.32 -11.82
C THR A 57 -23.38 8.61 -11.38
N GLN A 58 -23.27 7.86 -10.29
CA GLN A 58 -24.37 7.13 -9.69
C GLN A 58 -24.39 7.42 -8.19
N ALA A 59 -25.54 7.90 -7.69
CA ALA A 59 -25.82 7.92 -6.25
C ALA A 59 -26.34 6.54 -5.83
N LEU A 60 -25.70 5.91 -4.85
CA LEU A 60 -26.06 4.58 -4.37
C LEU A 60 -26.93 4.63 -3.12
N ALA A 61 -26.69 5.63 -2.27
CA ALA A 61 -27.42 5.95 -1.04
C ALA A 61 -27.16 7.42 -0.68
N PRO A 62 -27.90 8.04 0.25
CA PRO A 62 -27.52 9.32 0.82
C PRO A 62 -26.06 9.29 1.29
N GLY A 63 -25.25 10.24 0.80
CA GLY A 63 -23.82 10.31 1.12
C GLY A 63 -22.92 9.31 0.38
N VAL A 64 -23.42 8.44 -0.50
CA VAL A 64 -22.58 7.48 -1.25
C VAL A 64 -22.74 7.69 -2.74
N THR A 65 -21.66 8.14 -3.39
CA THR A 65 -21.63 8.38 -4.84
C THR A 65 -20.48 7.62 -5.46
N VAL A 66 -20.71 6.99 -6.62
CA VAL A 66 -19.66 6.39 -7.46
C VAL A 66 -19.60 7.13 -8.79
N ARG A 67 -18.38 7.42 -9.23
CA ARG A 67 -18.07 8.04 -10.51
C ARG A 67 -17.13 7.13 -11.29
N SER A 68 -17.50 6.79 -12.52
CA SER A 68 -16.64 6.02 -13.42
C SER A 68 -16.31 6.91 -14.61
N GLY A 69 -15.05 6.94 -15.02
CA GLY A 69 -14.66 7.83 -16.10
C GLY A 69 -13.45 7.37 -16.88
N VAL A 70 -13.33 7.96 -18.06
CA VAL A 70 -12.20 7.78 -18.96
C VAL A 70 -11.49 9.13 -19.10
N LEU A 71 -10.22 9.16 -18.70
CA LEU A 71 -9.34 10.29 -18.95
C LEU A 71 -8.56 10.01 -20.23
N LYS A 72 -8.57 10.96 -21.17
CA LYS A 72 -7.90 10.82 -22.47
C LYS A 72 -7.14 12.08 -22.87
N SER A 73 -5.87 11.96 -23.22
CA SER A 73 -5.02 13.09 -23.62
C SER A 73 -4.69 13.14 -25.12
N GLY A 74 -4.99 12.08 -25.88
CA GLY A 74 -4.76 11.99 -27.32
C GLY A 74 -3.30 11.68 -27.71
N VAL A 75 -2.51 11.18 -26.77
CA VAL A 75 -1.11 10.80 -27.00
C VAL A 75 -1.04 9.43 -27.66
N THR A 76 -0.20 9.31 -28.69
CA THR A 76 0.01 8.03 -29.37
C THR A 76 1.28 7.36 -28.84
N HIS A 77 1.12 6.18 -28.27
CA HIS A 77 2.21 5.33 -27.81
C HIS A 77 2.58 4.26 -28.85
N SER A 78 3.70 3.57 -28.61
CA SER A 78 4.23 2.56 -29.52
C SER A 78 4.70 1.32 -28.75
N TRP A 79 4.85 0.22 -29.47
CA TRP A 79 5.61 -0.93 -29.01
C TRP A 79 7.10 -0.69 -29.24
N THR A 80 7.93 -1.18 -28.33
CA THR A 80 9.39 -1.15 -28.46
C THR A 80 9.96 -2.45 -27.93
N VAL A 81 11.13 -2.86 -28.40
CA VAL A 81 11.85 -3.97 -27.77
C VAL A 81 12.69 -3.41 -26.63
N SER A 82 12.46 -3.88 -25.41
CA SER A 82 13.26 -3.55 -24.22
C SER A 82 14.23 -4.68 -23.93
N VAL A 83 15.51 -4.36 -23.81
CA VAL A 83 16.53 -5.32 -23.37
C VAL A 83 16.59 -5.30 -21.86
N GLN A 84 16.67 -6.48 -21.27
CA GLN A 84 16.62 -6.67 -19.83
C GLN A 84 17.91 -7.32 -19.32
N VAL A 85 18.28 -6.96 -18.09
CA VAL A 85 19.38 -7.56 -17.34
C VAL A 85 18.82 -8.50 -16.27
N PRO A 86 19.50 -9.62 -15.97
CA PRO A 86 19.22 -10.38 -14.76
C PRO A 86 19.28 -9.46 -13.55
N SER A 87 18.22 -9.44 -12.75
CA SER A 87 18.18 -8.71 -11.49
C SER A 87 18.24 -9.71 -10.34
N VAL A 88 19.22 -9.53 -9.47
CA VAL A 88 19.21 -10.14 -8.13
C VAL A 88 18.36 -9.21 -7.29
N LEU A 89 17.05 -9.50 -7.22
CA LEU A 89 16.11 -8.62 -6.55
C LEU A 89 16.30 -8.71 -5.05
N ARG A 90 16.80 -7.61 -4.45
CA ARG A 90 16.74 -7.39 -3.00
C ARG A 90 15.31 -7.53 -2.47
N PHE A 91 14.32 -7.17 -3.30
CA PHE A 91 12.89 -7.15 -2.97
C PHE A 91 12.07 -8.40 -3.32
N SER A 92 12.59 -9.44 -3.97
CA SER A 92 11.69 -10.52 -4.40
C SER A 92 12.22 -11.94 -4.35
N SER A 93 13.42 -12.20 -3.83
CA SER A 93 13.85 -13.57 -3.60
C SER A 93 15.06 -13.69 -2.67
N ASN A 94 14.91 -14.46 -1.60
CA ASN A 94 16.02 -15.12 -0.89
C ASN A 94 16.13 -16.61 -1.30
N ASP A 95 15.37 -17.02 -2.31
CA ASP A 95 15.35 -18.37 -2.86
C ASP A 95 16.42 -18.48 -3.97
N PRO A 96 17.48 -19.28 -3.77
CA PRO A 96 18.53 -19.48 -4.77
C PRO A 96 18.03 -20.21 -6.03
N ASP A 97 16.86 -20.85 -5.98
CA ASP A 97 16.20 -21.53 -7.11
C ASP A 97 15.12 -20.66 -7.78
N ALA A 98 14.90 -19.42 -7.31
CA ALA A 98 13.91 -18.53 -7.92
C ALA A 98 14.26 -18.21 -9.38
N PRO A 99 13.26 -18.11 -10.28
CA PRO A 99 13.49 -17.68 -11.63
C PRO A 99 14.18 -16.31 -11.63
N VAL A 100 15.22 -16.18 -12.47
CA VAL A 100 15.87 -14.88 -12.71
C VAL A 100 14.80 -13.86 -13.06
N SER A 101 14.68 -12.84 -12.21
CA SER A 101 13.87 -11.68 -12.51
C SER A 101 14.61 -10.79 -13.50
N TRP A 102 13.88 -10.08 -14.35
CA TRP A 102 14.45 -9.31 -15.44
C TRP A 102 14.12 -7.83 -15.27
N SER A 103 15.14 -6.98 -15.33
CA SER A 103 14.99 -5.53 -15.20
C SER A 103 15.30 -4.81 -16.50
N GLU A 104 14.49 -3.82 -16.87
CA GLU A 104 14.80 -2.91 -17.99
C GLU A 104 15.84 -1.84 -17.63
N VAL A 105 16.03 -1.56 -16.35
CA VAL A 105 16.93 -0.49 -15.86
C VAL A 105 18.17 -1.10 -15.22
N SER A 106 19.34 -0.55 -15.54
CA SER A 106 20.63 -0.92 -14.94
C SER A 106 21.63 0.25 -14.99
N THR A 107 22.91 -0.03 -14.77
CA THR A 107 24.01 0.95 -14.80
C THR A 107 24.27 1.48 -16.21
N ARG A 108 24.89 2.67 -16.29
CA ARG A 108 25.33 3.27 -17.57
C ARG A 108 26.27 2.35 -18.35
N ALA A 109 27.23 1.75 -17.66
CA ALA A 109 28.22 0.86 -18.27
C ALA A 109 27.56 -0.37 -18.92
N TRP A 110 26.57 -0.97 -18.24
CA TRP A 110 25.78 -2.06 -18.82
C TRP A 110 25.03 -1.60 -20.08
N ALA A 111 24.40 -0.42 -20.03
CA ALA A 111 23.62 0.10 -21.15
C ALA A 111 24.49 0.39 -22.37
N ASP A 112 25.67 1.01 -22.18
CA ASP A 112 26.63 1.29 -23.26
C ASP A 112 27.19 -0.01 -23.88
N ALA A 113 27.54 -1.00 -23.06
CA ALA A 113 28.03 -2.29 -23.54
C ALA A 113 26.94 -3.06 -24.33
N THR A 114 25.71 -3.04 -23.82
CA THR A 114 24.56 -3.67 -24.48
C THR A 114 24.25 -2.98 -25.81
N ALA A 115 24.23 -1.65 -25.83
CA ALA A 115 24.03 -0.87 -27.06
C ALA A 115 25.14 -1.15 -28.07
N LYS A 116 26.41 -1.19 -27.67
CA LYS A 116 27.52 -1.55 -28.56
C LYS A 116 27.31 -2.92 -29.22
N LYS A 117 26.97 -3.95 -28.43
CA LYS A 117 26.70 -5.31 -28.93
C LYS A 117 25.53 -5.35 -29.94
N LEU A 118 24.47 -4.58 -29.68
CA LEU A 118 23.33 -4.48 -30.60
C LEU A 118 23.72 -3.78 -31.90
N THR A 119 24.50 -2.70 -31.83
CA THR A 119 25.00 -1.97 -33.01
C THR A 119 25.92 -2.84 -33.87
N GLU A 120 26.82 -3.61 -33.25
CA GLU A 120 27.70 -4.56 -33.95
C GLU A 120 26.91 -5.67 -34.67
N ALA A 121 25.73 -6.01 -34.17
CA ALA A 121 24.79 -6.94 -34.81
C ALA A 121 23.87 -6.27 -35.85
N GLY A 122 24.10 -5.00 -36.19
CA GLY A 122 23.33 -4.26 -37.20
C GLY A 122 21.99 -3.70 -36.71
N LEU A 123 21.70 -3.75 -35.41
CA LEU A 123 20.51 -3.15 -34.81
C LEU A 123 20.77 -1.67 -34.46
N GLN A 124 19.69 -0.91 -34.25
CA GLN A 124 19.76 0.51 -33.89
C GLN A 124 19.21 0.73 -32.47
N PRO A 125 20.03 0.55 -31.42
CA PRO A 125 19.61 0.70 -30.04
C PRO A 125 19.51 2.17 -29.62
N ARG A 126 18.63 2.45 -28.66
CA ARG A 126 18.53 3.71 -27.91
C ARG A 126 18.88 3.43 -26.46
N VAL A 127 19.82 4.21 -25.92
CA VAL A 127 20.09 4.25 -24.49
C VAL A 127 19.30 5.42 -23.91
N GLU A 128 18.41 5.13 -22.97
CA GLU A 128 17.49 6.10 -22.38
C GLU A 128 17.75 6.20 -20.88
N ALA A 129 17.93 7.43 -20.37
CA ALA A 129 18.02 7.67 -18.93
C ALA A 129 16.64 7.54 -18.29
N VAL A 130 16.61 6.91 -17.13
CA VAL A 130 15.44 6.81 -16.26
C VAL A 130 15.73 7.65 -15.02
N GLU A 131 14.88 8.63 -14.74
CA GLU A 131 15.02 9.51 -13.60
C GLU A 131 14.33 8.91 -12.36
N TRP A 132 14.85 9.26 -11.18
CA TRP A 132 14.15 9.05 -9.93
C TRP A 132 12.83 9.84 -9.92
N PRO A 133 11.73 9.26 -9.38
CA PRO A 133 10.51 10.00 -9.14
C PRO A 133 10.74 11.11 -8.11
N ARG A 134 9.82 12.08 -8.07
CA ARG A 134 9.85 13.16 -7.09
C ARG A 134 9.14 12.75 -5.80
N TYR A 135 9.64 11.72 -5.13
CA TYR A 135 9.17 11.32 -3.80
C TYR A 135 9.96 12.07 -2.71
N ALA A 136 9.48 12.02 -1.48
CA ALA A 136 10.08 12.76 -0.37
C ALA A 136 11.42 12.16 0.07
N ASP A 137 11.56 10.83 -0.07
CA ASP A 137 12.67 10.05 0.48
C ASP A 137 13.57 9.36 -0.58
N THR A 138 13.34 9.62 -1.87
CA THR A 138 14.17 9.09 -2.95
C THR A 138 15.27 10.07 -3.41
N PRO A 139 16.39 9.58 -3.97
CA PRO A 139 17.39 10.44 -4.58
C PRO A 139 16.83 11.32 -5.71
N HIS A 140 17.58 12.35 -6.10
CA HIS A 140 17.29 13.17 -7.28
C HIS A 140 18.17 12.78 -8.47
N GLY A 141 17.69 13.02 -9.69
CA GLY A 141 18.42 12.75 -10.92
C GLY A 141 18.26 11.32 -11.43
N VAL A 142 19.28 10.80 -12.10
CA VAL A 142 19.19 9.54 -12.85
C VAL A 142 19.16 8.33 -11.89
N MET A 143 18.07 7.54 -11.98
CA MET A 143 17.91 6.23 -11.36
C MET A 143 18.77 5.17 -12.06
N GLY A 144 18.80 5.20 -13.39
CA GLY A 144 19.57 4.26 -14.19
C GLY A 144 19.33 4.44 -15.68
N TYR A 145 19.76 3.46 -16.46
CA TYR A 145 19.67 3.50 -17.92
C TYR A 145 18.99 2.23 -18.44
N ARG A 146 18.16 2.39 -19.47
CA ARG A 146 17.51 1.30 -20.21
C ARG A 146 17.94 1.29 -21.67
N VAL A 147 17.92 0.10 -22.29
CA VAL A 147 18.28 -0.08 -23.70
C VAL A 147 17.09 -0.59 -24.49
N ARG A 148 16.73 0.12 -25.57
CA ARG A 148 15.55 -0.17 -26.38
C ARG A 148 15.85 -0.21 -27.87
N VAL A 149 15.12 -1.01 -28.63
CA VAL A 149 15.30 -1.15 -30.08
C VAL A 149 13.96 -1.00 -30.80
N GLY A 150 13.95 -0.16 -31.83
CA GLY A 150 12.79 0.05 -32.69
C GLY A 150 11.63 0.82 -32.04
N ARG A 151 10.62 1.12 -32.85
CA ARG A 151 9.29 1.58 -32.46
C ARG A 151 8.32 0.94 -33.44
N PHE A 152 7.28 0.29 -32.94
CA PHE A 152 6.39 -0.56 -33.71
C PHE A 152 4.93 -0.18 -33.40
N ALA A 153 4.05 -0.29 -34.40
CA ALA A 153 2.63 0.00 -34.20
C ALA A 153 1.94 -1.15 -33.43
N THR A 154 2.37 -2.40 -33.67
CA THR A 154 1.82 -3.59 -33.01
C THR A 154 2.91 -4.41 -32.33
N LYS A 155 2.49 -5.24 -31.36
CA LYS A 155 3.41 -6.17 -30.68
C LYS A 155 4.04 -7.15 -31.68
N ASP A 156 3.26 -7.68 -32.61
CA ASP A 156 3.72 -8.70 -33.56
C ASP A 156 4.84 -8.16 -34.47
N GLN A 157 4.76 -6.89 -34.87
CA GLN A 157 5.82 -6.23 -35.63
C GLN A 157 7.16 -6.17 -34.88
N SER A 158 7.13 -6.13 -33.55
CA SER A 158 8.35 -6.13 -32.73
C SER A 158 8.99 -7.51 -32.58
N GLN A 159 8.25 -8.59 -32.86
CA GLN A 159 8.66 -9.95 -32.52
C GLN A 159 9.92 -10.41 -33.29
N GLY A 160 10.08 -9.98 -34.54
CA GLY A 160 11.31 -10.23 -35.30
C GLY A 160 12.54 -9.62 -34.63
N THR A 161 12.41 -8.40 -34.11
CA THR A 161 13.48 -7.73 -33.36
C THR A 161 13.72 -8.38 -32.00
N VAL A 162 12.68 -8.82 -31.29
CA VAL A 162 12.83 -9.61 -30.05
C VAL A 162 13.67 -10.87 -30.31
N THR A 163 13.32 -11.64 -31.34
CA THR A 163 14.05 -12.86 -31.71
C THR A 163 15.51 -12.55 -32.09
N ALA A 164 15.74 -11.47 -32.85
CA ALA A 164 17.09 -11.05 -33.24
C ALA A 164 17.95 -10.68 -32.01
N VAL A 165 17.40 -9.90 -31.08
CA VAL A 165 18.11 -9.53 -29.84
C VAL A 165 18.40 -10.75 -28.98
N ASN A 166 17.42 -11.65 -28.80
CA ASN A 166 17.60 -12.87 -28.02
C ASN A 166 18.63 -13.82 -28.65
N GLY A 167 18.71 -13.86 -29.99
CA GLY A 167 19.72 -14.62 -30.73
C GLY A 167 21.16 -14.17 -30.46
N LEU A 168 21.38 -12.97 -29.92
CA LEU A 168 22.69 -12.49 -29.47
C LEU A 168 23.04 -12.95 -28.05
N GLY A 169 22.21 -13.79 -27.41
CA GLY A 169 22.35 -14.17 -26.01
C GLY A 169 22.02 -13.03 -25.03
N LEU A 170 21.22 -12.05 -25.46
CA LEU A 170 20.59 -11.06 -24.59
C LEU A 170 19.17 -11.52 -24.22
N HIS A 171 18.54 -10.89 -23.24
CA HIS A 171 17.13 -11.09 -22.95
C HIS A 171 16.33 -9.85 -23.32
N ALA A 172 15.31 -10.00 -24.15
CA ALA A 172 14.49 -8.90 -24.60
C ALA A 172 13.01 -9.26 -24.67
N THR A 173 12.18 -8.28 -24.39
CA THR A 173 10.72 -8.39 -24.45
C THR A 173 10.13 -7.21 -25.22
N ALA A 174 8.92 -7.39 -25.74
CA ALA A 174 8.15 -6.30 -26.32
C ALA A 174 7.42 -5.54 -25.21
N SER A 175 7.73 -4.24 -25.07
CA SER A 175 7.17 -3.33 -24.08
C SER A 175 6.32 -2.25 -24.74
N TRP A 176 5.24 -1.85 -24.06
CA TRP A 176 4.37 -0.75 -24.49
C TRP A 176 4.84 0.55 -23.84
N THR A 177 5.12 1.60 -24.63
CA THR A 177 5.68 2.85 -24.10
C THR A 177 4.69 3.66 -23.27
N GLY A 178 3.38 3.41 -23.38
CA GLY A 178 2.37 4.11 -22.56
C GLY A 178 2.48 3.83 -21.06
N TYR A 179 3.21 2.79 -20.66
CA TYR A 179 3.46 2.53 -19.24
C TYR A 179 4.63 3.33 -18.67
N ASP A 180 5.42 4.00 -19.51
CA ASP A 180 6.60 4.76 -19.09
C ASP A 180 6.21 6.11 -18.47
N VAL A 181 6.82 6.44 -17.34
CA VAL A 181 6.64 7.77 -16.70
C VAL A 181 7.14 8.92 -17.57
N GLN A 182 8.11 8.68 -18.44
CA GLN A 182 8.64 9.69 -19.36
C GLN A 182 7.67 10.05 -20.49
N GLU A 183 6.72 9.18 -20.77
CA GLU A 183 5.66 9.42 -21.76
C GLU A 183 4.42 9.97 -21.03
N PRO A 184 3.76 11.03 -21.51
CA PRO A 184 2.51 11.48 -20.92
C PRO A 184 1.45 10.37 -21.03
N ALA A 185 0.64 10.15 -20.00
CA ALA A 185 -0.46 9.18 -20.06
C ALA A 185 -1.45 9.55 -21.17
N ASP A 186 -1.92 8.57 -21.95
CA ASP A 186 -3.05 8.76 -22.87
C ASP A 186 -4.36 8.42 -22.19
N LEU A 187 -4.59 7.13 -21.92
CA LEU A 187 -5.91 6.60 -21.60
C LEU A 187 -5.92 5.97 -20.20
N GLN A 188 -6.88 6.40 -19.38
CA GLN A 188 -7.02 5.94 -17.99
C GLN A 188 -8.48 5.69 -17.66
N HIS A 189 -8.81 4.46 -17.27
CA HIS A 189 -10.13 4.11 -16.75
C HIS A 189 -10.08 4.19 -15.23
N VAL A 190 -10.88 5.09 -14.67
CA VAL A 190 -10.86 5.44 -13.25
C VAL A 190 -12.25 5.28 -12.64
N HIS A 191 -12.30 4.74 -11.43
CA HIS A 191 -13.53 4.61 -10.66
C HIS A 191 -13.31 5.22 -9.29
N VAL A 192 -14.23 6.07 -8.83
CA VAL A 192 -14.12 6.82 -7.58
C VAL A 192 -15.41 6.71 -6.80
N ALA A 193 -15.35 6.16 -5.61
CA ALA A 193 -16.43 6.21 -4.63
C ALA A 193 -16.14 7.29 -3.58
N VAL A 194 -17.14 8.12 -3.28
CA VAL A 194 -17.08 9.10 -2.19
C VAL A 194 -18.17 8.78 -1.19
N ILE A 195 -17.78 8.63 0.07
CA ILE A 195 -18.63 8.28 1.21
C ILE A 195 -18.59 9.44 2.21
N ASP A 196 -19.72 10.12 2.37
CA ASP A 196 -19.90 11.22 3.32
C ASP A 196 -20.56 10.71 4.61
N PRO A 197 -19.80 10.53 5.70
CA PRO A 197 -20.32 9.97 6.94
C PRO A 197 -21.31 10.89 7.66
N ARG A 198 -21.49 12.14 7.21
CA ARG A 198 -22.50 13.05 7.79
C ARG A 198 -23.90 12.76 7.28
N THR A 199 -24.01 12.16 6.09
CA THR A 199 -25.30 11.86 5.44
C THR A 199 -25.52 10.37 5.20
N PHE A 200 -24.45 9.58 5.17
CA PHE A 200 -24.54 8.14 5.03
C PHE A 200 -24.83 7.47 6.38
N SER A 201 -25.87 6.64 6.45
CA SER A 201 -26.27 5.94 7.68
C SER A 201 -25.72 4.51 7.81
N GLY A 202 -25.06 3.98 6.77
CA GLY A 202 -24.42 2.68 6.82
C GLY A 202 -23.06 2.69 7.50
N GLN A 203 -22.28 1.63 7.26
CA GLN A 203 -20.96 1.43 7.84
C GLN A 203 -19.93 1.14 6.76
N VAL A 204 -18.68 1.45 7.06
CA VAL A 204 -17.52 1.03 6.28
C VAL A 204 -16.71 0.07 7.13
N GLU A 205 -16.33 -1.07 6.60
CA GLU A 205 -15.49 -2.04 7.32
C GLU A 205 -14.42 -2.62 6.40
N ALA A 206 -13.23 -2.85 6.94
CA ALA A 206 -12.31 -3.83 6.36
C ALA A 206 -12.75 -5.23 6.80
N THR A 207 -12.55 -6.25 5.95
CA THR A 207 -12.88 -7.64 6.29
C THR A 207 -12.07 -8.65 5.48
N HIS A 208 -11.71 -9.75 6.13
CA HIS A 208 -11.11 -10.96 5.53
C HIS A 208 -12.15 -12.09 5.33
N ASP A 209 -13.44 -11.74 5.29
CA ASP A 209 -14.58 -12.64 5.09
C ASP A 209 -14.69 -13.81 6.09
N GLY A 210 -14.09 -13.65 7.28
CA GLY A 210 -14.12 -14.64 8.37
C GLY A 210 -12.97 -15.65 8.37
N ASN A 211 -12.14 -15.70 7.33
CA ASN A 211 -10.97 -16.59 7.28
C ASN A 211 -9.71 -15.90 6.76
N VAL A 212 -8.76 -15.59 7.65
CA VAL A 212 -7.49 -14.94 7.27
C VAL A 212 -6.56 -15.86 6.48
N ALA A 213 -6.82 -17.16 6.44
CA ALA A 213 -6.03 -18.16 5.73
C ALA A 213 -6.69 -18.58 4.40
N ASP A 214 -7.53 -17.71 3.84
CA ASP A 214 -8.17 -17.89 2.54
C ASP A 214 -8.16 -16.60 1.73
N ARG A 215 -8.47 -16.70 0.45
CA ARG A 215 -8.60 -15.56 -0.46
C ARG A 215 -9.95 -15.58 -1.13
N VAL A 216 -10.60 -14.42 -1.14
CA VAL A 216 -11.91 -14.25 -1.77
C VAL A 216 -11.84 -13.04 -2.70
N THR A 217 -12.59 -13.07 -3.80
CA THR A 217 -12.61 -11.91 -4.71
C THR A 217 -13.44 -10.76 -4.11
N THR A 218 -13.03 -9.52 -4.37
CA THR A 218 -13.69 -8.32 -3.87
C THR A 218 -15.18 -8.30 -4.22
N SER A 219 -15.54 -8.68 -5.45
CA SER A 219 -16.93 -8.74 -5.90
C SER A 219 -17.74 -9.85 -5.21
N ALA A 220 -17.11 -10.97 -4.85
CA ALA A 220 -17.78 -12.04 -4.11
C ALA A 220 -18.09 -11.61 -2.67
N VAL A 221 -17.14 -10.96 -1.97
CA VAL A 221 -17.38 -10.38 -0.64
C VAL A 221 -18.47 -9.31 -0.72
N ALA A 222 -18.39 -8.40 -1.70
CA ALA A 222 -19.40 -7.35 -1.89
C ALA A 222 -20.81 -7.91 -2.16
N ARG A 223 -20.94 -9.03 -2.89
CA ARG A 223 -22.23 -9.71 -3.08
C ARG A 223 -22.73 -10.35 -1.78
N LYS A 224 -21.85 -11.05 -1.06
CA LYS A 224 -22.17 -11.74 0.19
C LYS A 224 -22.68 -10.77 1.26
N LEU A 225 -22.05 -9.60 1.37
CA LEU A 225 -22.37 -8.58 2.37
C LEU A 225 -23.40 -7.54 1.88
N HIS A 226 -23.89 -7.68 0.64
CA HIS A 226 -24.77 -6.69 0.01
C HIS A 226 -24.20 -5.26 0.01
N SER A 227 -22.88 -5.14 -0.13
CA SER A 227 -22.17 -3.86 -0.12
C SER A 227 -22.65 -2.94 -1.24
N LEU A 228 -22.79 -1.66 -0.92
CA LEU A 228 -22.99 -0.61 -1.92
C LEU A 228 -21.75 -0.47 -2.80
N VAL A 229 -20.58 -0.46 -2.19
CA VAL A 229 -19.26 -0.42 -2.83
C VAL A 229 -18.32 -1.37 -2.09
N GLY A 230 -17.46 -2.07 -2.82
CA GLY A 230 -16.33 -2.80 -2.26
C GLY A 230 -15.06 -2.54 -3.08
N VAL A 231 -13.91 -2.44 -2.41
CA VAL A 231 -12.59 -2.43 -3.06
C VAL A 231 -11.67 -3.46 -2.41
N ASN A 232 -10.61 -3.89 -3.09
CA ASN A 232 -9.59 -4.73 -2.46
C ASN A 232 -8.87 -3.98 -1.32
N GLY A 233 -8.31 -4.72 -0.38
CA GLY A 233 -7.68 -4.20 0.84
C GLY A 233 -6.16 -4.05 0.74
N GLY A 234 -5.48 -4.49 1.80
CA GLY A 234 -4.05 -4.37 2.01
C GLY A 234 -3.21 -5.42 1.30
N PHE A 235 -1.91 -5.43 1.61
CA PHE A 235 -1.01 -6.48 1.12
C PHE A 235 -1.26 -7.81 1.84
N PHE A 236 -1.09 -8.90 1.10
CA PHE A 236 -1.34 -10.25 1.59
C PHE A 236 -0.37 -11.26 0.98
N VAL A 237 -0.23 -12.41 1.62
CA VAL A 237 0.54 -13.55 1.10
C VAL A 237 -0.23 -14.16 -0.07
N MET A 238 0.37 -14.12 -1.25
CA MET A 238 -0.28 -14.60 -2.47
C MET A 238 -0.04 -16.09 -2.75
N THR A 239 1.13 -16.63 -2.37
CA THR A 239 1.54 -18.00 -2.71
C THR A 239 1.95 -18.81 -1.48
N PRO A 240 1.80 -20.15 -1.50
CA PRO A 240 2.24 -21.02 -0.40
C PRO A 240 3.75 -21.01 -0.13
N ASN A 241 4.56 -20.59 -1.11
CA ASN A 241 6.01 -20.45 -0.98
C ASN A 241 6.38 -19.29 -0.06
N ASP A 242 5.55 -18.24 -0.06
CA ASP A 242 5.76 -17.02 0.73
C ASP A 242 5.11 -17.07 2.12
N GLY A 243 4.29 -18.10 2.40
CA GLY A 243 3.60 -18.25 3.67
C GLY A 243 2.27 -18.98 3.55
N VAL A 244 1.25 -18.50 4.27
CA VAL A 244 -0.12 -19.02 4.20
C VAL A 244 -0.92 -18.06 3.31
N PRO A 245 -1.41 -18.50 2.13
CA PRO A 245 -2.16 -17.63 1.24
C PRO A 245 -3.36 -16.97 1.94
N GLY A 246 -3.59 -15.69 1.67
CA GLY A 246 -4.67 -14.91 2.26
C GLY A 246 -4.26 -14.09 3.48
N VAL A 247 -3.27 -14.55 4.24
CA VAL A 247 -2.83 -13.85 5.45
C VAL A 247 -2.25 -12.49 5.07
N MET A 248 -2.75 -11.42 5.69
CA MET A 248 -2.24 -10.07 5.51
C MET A 248 -0.75 -10.01 5.86
N SER A 249 0.04 -9.41 4.96
CA SER A 249 1.48 -9.25 5.17
C SER A 249 1.84 -7.93 5.84
N ALA A 250 0.91 -6.98 5.98
CA ALA A 250 1.06 -5.76 6.77
C ALA A 250 0.04 -5.74 7.93
N ILE A 251 0.03 -4.67 8.74
CA ILE A 251 -0.89 -4.58 9.88
C ILE A 251 -2.35 -4.59 9.42
N GLY A 252 -3.18 -5.41 10.06
CA GLY A 252 -4.59 -5.56 9.75
C GLY A 252 -5.37 -5.86 11.03
N ALA A 253 -6.44 -5.12 11.24
CA ALA A 253 -7.37 -5.37 12.34
C ALA A 253 -8.81 -5.28 11.86
N TYR A 254 -9.65 -6.16 12.40
CA TYR A 254 -11.02 -6.38 11.94
C TYR A 254 -11.91 -6.58 13.15
N ASP A 255 -12.97 -5.76 13.27
CA ASP A 255 -13.85 -5.71 14.45
C ASP A 255 -13.06 -5.55 15.77
N GLY A 256 -12.04 -4.69 15.76
CA GLY A 256 -11.17 -4.43 16.90
C GLY A 256 -10.09 -5.49 17.17
N GLU A 257 -10.10 -6.62 16.47
CA GLU A 257 -9.13 -7.70 16.67
C GLU A 257 -7.93 -7.58 15.72
N LEU A 258 -6.72 -7.57 16.26
CA LEU A 258 -5.50 -7.55 15.46
C LEU A 258 -5.26 -8.92 14.82
N ALA A 259 -5.37 -8.98 13.49
CA ALA A 259 -5.22 -10.22 12.73
C ALA A 259 -3.82 -10.40 12.11
N SER A 260 -3.05 -9.32 11.98
CA SER A 260 -1.67 -9.32 11.49
C SER A 260 -0.87 -8.15 12.08
N MET A 261 0.45 -8.33 12.21
CA MET A 261 1.33 -7.31 12.81
C MET A 261 1.88 -6.34 11.76
N ALA A 262 2.34 -5.17 12.23
CA ALA A 262 3.00 -4.18 11.38
C ALA A 262 4.36 -4.67 10.87
N VAL A 263 4.68 -4.20 9.67
CA VAL A 263 5.93 -4.39 8.92
C VAL A 263 6.63 -3.05 8.90
N GLY A 264 7.55 -2.83 9.85
CA GLY A 264 8.08 -1.50 10.13
C GLY A 264 6.99 -0.47 10.49
N ALA A 265 7.27 0.80 10.24
CA ALA A 265 6.26 1.86 10.19
C ALA A 265 5.79 1.97 8.75
N ARG A 266 4.59 1.45 8.46
CA ARG A 266 3.93 1.51 7.15
C ARG A 266 2.57 2.16 7.28
N SER A 267 2.16 2.82 6.21
CA SER A 267 0.88 3.50 6.15
C SER A 267 -0.30 2.53 6.24
N ALA A 268 -1.34 2.97 6.96
CA ALA A 268 -2.58 2.24 7.13
C ALA A 268 -3.77 3.19 7.05
N LEU A 269 -4.90 2.69 6.53
CA LEU A 269 -6.20 3.34 6.66
C LEU A 269 -6.85 2.82 7.94
N ILE A 270 -7.20 3.74 8.83
CA ILE A 270 -7.88 3.45 10.08
C ILE A 270 -9.32 3.90 9.94
N ILE A 271 -10.23 2.99 10.30
CA ILE A 271 -11.67 3.15 10.24
C ILE A 271 -12.18 2.97 11.66
N ASP A 272 -12.29 4.08 12.38
CA ASP A 272 -12.88 4.07 13.71
C ASP A 272 -14.41 4.05 13.55
N ASP A 273 -15.10 3.21 14.33
CA ASP A 273 -16.55 2.99 14.39
C ASP A 273 -17.31 2.87 13.05
N GLY A 274 -16.60 2.45 12.01
CA GLY A 274 -17.11 2.34 10.64
C GLY A 274 -17.43 3.67 9.96
N ARG A 275 -17.09 4.82 10.57
CA ARG A 275 -17.56 6.15 10.11
C ARG A 275 -16.52 7.25 10.18
N ARG A 276 -15.46 7.10 10.96
CA ARG A 276 -14.33 8.05 11.01
C ARG A 276 -13.12 7.45 10.31
N PHE A 277 -12.51 8.23 9.43
CA PHE A 277 -11.44 7.77 8.56
C PHE A 277 -10.20 8.64 8.76
N ARG A 278 -9.03 8.01 8.84
CA ARG A 278 -7.73 8.69 8.84
C ARG A 278 -6.64 7.75 8.36
N THR A 279 -5.55 8.31 7.89
CA THR A 279 -4.34 7.54 7.55
C THR A 279 -3.26 7.81 8.58
N ALA A 280 -2.44 6.81 8.88
CA ALA A 280 -1.26 6.96 9.71
C ALA A 280 -0.27 5.83 9.44
N ASP A 281 1.01 6.10 9.64
CA ASP A 281 2.01 5.04 9.70
C ASP A 281 1.93 4.34 11.05
N LEU A 282 1.76 3.02 11.02
CA LEU A 282 1.51 2.23 12.21
C LEU A 282 2.66 1.28 12.50
N THR A 283 2.95 1.14 13.80
CA THR A 283 3.78 0.08 14.35
C THR A 283 2.94 -0.77 15.31
N SER A 284 3.29 -2.04 15.45
CA SER A 284 2.63 -2.91 16.42
C SER A 284 3.61 -3.78 17.19
N THR A 285 3.23 -4.01 18.44
CA THR A 285 3.99 -4.75 19.42
C THR A 285 3.04 -5.67 20.15
N VAL A 286 3.34 -6.97 20.20
CA VAL A 286 2.64 -7.87 21.11
C VAL A 286 3.58 -8.70 21.97
N THR A 287 3.18 -8.89 23.22
CA THR A 287 3.99 -9.53 24.25
C THR A 287 3.14 -10.54 25.00
N VAL A 288 3.65 -11.76 25.11
CA VAL A 288 3.13 -12.75 26.04
C VAL A 288 3.87 -12.65 27.37
N ARG A 289 3.13 -12.82 28.47
CA ARG A 289 3.68 -12.88 29.84
C ARG A 289 3.20 -14.12 30.59
N SER A 290 4.09 -14.64 31.41
CA SER A 290 3.86 -15.72 32.37
C SER A 290 4.49 -15.35 33.70
N GLY A 291 3.70 -14.80 34.64
CA GLY A 291 4.25 -14.10 35.80
C GLY A 291 5.16 -12.94 35.35
N ASP A 292 6.40 -12.90 35.87
CA ASP A 292 7.40 -11.88 35.53
C ASP A 292 8.14 -12.18 34.20
N ALA A 293 8.03 -13.39 33.66
CA ALA A 293 8.65 -13.74 32.39
C ALA A 293 7.84 -13.15 31.23
N ALA A 294 8.54 -12.60 30.24
CA ALA A 294 7.92 -12.01 29.06
C ALA A 294 8.66 -12.42 27.78
N PHE A 295 7.92 -12.56 26.68
CA PHE A 295 8.48 -12.80 25.35
C PHE A 295 7.74 -11.97 24.29
N ARG A 296 8.46 -11.53 23.25
CA ARG A 296 7.87 -10.80 22.12
C ARG A 296 7.28 -11.77 21.11
N ILE A 297 5.99 -11.62 20.83
CA ILE A 297 5.37 -12.27 19.69
C ILE A 297 5.70 -11.43 18.46
N GLN A 298 6.18 -12.09 17.42
CA GLN A 298 6.71 -11.48 16.20
C GLN A 298 5.78 -11.68 15.00
N GLY A 299 4.68 -12.43 15.16
CA GLY A 299 3.67 -12.62 14.13
C GLY A 299 2.30 -12.98 14.69
N ILE A 300 1.26 -12.70 13.90
CA ILE A 300 -0.09 -13.19 14.12
C ILE A 300 -0.53 -13.90 12.83
N ASN A 301 -1.17 -15.06 12.96
CA ASN A 301 -1.80 -15.84 11.90
C ASN A 301 -0.87 -16.20 10.71
N ARG A 302 0.46 -16.22 10.88
CA ARG A 302 1.43 -16.55 9.82
C ARG A 302 2.26 -17.79 10.16
N ARG A 303 2.97 -18.36 9.17
CA ARG A 303 3.89 -19.48 9.43
C ARG A 303 5.05 -19.02 10.32
N PRO A 304 5.36 -19.70 11.45
CA PRO A 304 6.54 -19.35 12.26
C PRO A 304 7.82 -19.51 11.44
N GLY A 305 8.71 -18.53 11.57
CA GLY A 305 9.96 -18.40 10.84
C GLY A 305 9.86 -17.66 9.51
N THR A 306 8.66 -17.49 8.95
CA THR A 306 8.45 -16.85 7.64
C THR A 306 7.79 -15.48 7.79
N VAL A 307 8.43 -14.44 7.26
CA VAL A 307 7.97 -13.04 7.36
C VAL A 307 7.85 -12.43 5.97
N ARG A 308 6.64 -12.46 5.40
CA ARG A 308 6.35 -11.75 4.16
C ARG A 308 6.46 -10.24 4.39
N ASP A 309 7.06 -9.56 3.44
CA ASP A 309 7.40 -8.14 3.42
C ASP A 309 8.42 -7.67 4.47
N CYS A 310 9.08 -8.61 5.17
CA CYS A 310 10.11 -8.33 6.19
C CYS A 310 9.61 -7.41 7.33
N GLY A 311 10.39 -6.40 7.75
CA GLY A 311 9.95 -5.41 8.73
C GLY A 311 9.83 -5.88 10.18
N ARG A 312 10.52 -6.96 10.58
CA ARG A 312 10.52 -7.48 11.97
C ARG A 312 11.94 -7.53 12.55
N PRO A 313 12.13 -7.24 13.85
CA PRO A 313 13.44 -7.36 14.49
C PRO A 313 14.00 -8.79 14.41
N GLY A 314 15.28 -8.93 14.06
CA GLY A 314 15.98 -10.19 13.84
C GLY A 314 15.74 -10.84 12.47
N ALA A 315 14.87 -10.29 11.64
CA ALA A 315 14.54 -10.89 10.34
C ALA A 315 15.68 -10.73 9.35
N ARG A 316 15.92 -11.78 8.54
CA ARG A 316 16.98 -11.81 7.52
C ARG A 316 16.37 -12.00 6.14
N PRO A 317 16.90 -11.31 5.11
CA PRO A 317 18.09 -10.45 5.10
C PRO A 317 17.85 -9.04 5.67
N SER A 318 16.63 -8.67 6.04
CA SER A 318 16.29 -7.32 6.48
C SER A 318 15.32 -7.29 7.64
N GLU A 319 15.62 -6.40 8.60
CA GLU A 319 14.67 -5.98 9.63
C GLU A 319 13.79 -4.81 9.17
N LEU A 320 14.14 -4.17 8.05
CA LEU A 320 13.37 -3.09 7.43
C LEU A 320 12.23 -3.67 6.59
N PRO A 321 11.12 -2.91 6.41
CA PRO A 321 10.04 -3.31 5.52
C PRO A 321 10.57 -3.44 4.10
N TRP A 322 10.41 -4.58 3.44
CA TRP A 322 10.79 -4.79 2.06
C TRP A 322 9.68 -5.52 1.32
N GLN A 323 8.91 -4.77 0.52
CA GLN A 323 7.75 -5.30 -0.19
C GLN A 323 8.16 -6.44 -1.12
N ASP A 324 7.35 -7.49 -1.10
CA ASP A 324 7.49 -8.70 -1.88
C ASP A 324 8.68 -9.62 -1.52
N VAL A 325 9.37 -9.36 -0.40
CA VAL A 325 10.41 -10.23 0.13
C VAL A 325 9.85 -11.14 1.20
N THR A 326 10.23 -12.41 1.15
CA THR A 326 9.98 -13.33 2.26
C THR A 326 11.25 -13.46 3.10
N CYS A 327 11.28 -12.75 4.23
CA CYS A 327 12.36 -12.81 5.22
C CYS A 327 12.20 -14.05 6.14
N GLN A 328 13.30 -14.44 6.78
CA GLN A 328 13.35 -15.57 7.72
C GLN A 328 13.70 -15.11 9.15
N LEU A 329 13.14 -15.82 10.13
CA LEU A 329 13.45 -15.71 11.55
C LEU A 329 13.79 -17.11 12.11
N ASP A 330 14.94 -17.25 12.77
CA ASP A 330 15.30 -18.52 13.44
C ASP A 330 14.59 -18.66 14.80
N ASP A 331 14.37 -17.52 15.46
CA ASP A 331 13.66 -17.39 16.73
C ASP A 331 12.36 -16.63 16.49
N ASP A 332 11.23 -17.33 16.50
CA ASP A 332 9.94 -16.73 16.17
C ASP A 332 8.83 -17.28 17.05
N MET A 333 8.03 -16.37 17.59
CA MET A 333 6.79 -16.70 18.30
C MET A 333 5.63 -16.11 17.53
N VAL A 334 4.70 -16.96 17.11
CA VAL A 334 3.50 -16.57 16.38
C VAL A 334 2.26 -16.94 17.16
N GLN A 335 1.34 -15.98 17.24
CA GLN A 335 -0.01 -16.16 17.76
C GLN A 335 -0.96 -16.55 16.64
N PHE A 336 -1.83 -17.52 16.88
CA PHE A 336 -2.95 -17.85 16.00
C PHE A 336 -4.25 -17.56 16.73
N THR A 337 -5.16 -16.93 15.98
CA THR A 337 -6.50 -16.51 16.42
C THR A 337 -7.56 -17.41 15.78
N PRO A 338 -8.80 -17.44 16.29
CA PRO A 338 -9.89 -18.23 15.68
C PRO A 338 -10.17 -17.88 14.21
N ALA A 339 -9.83 -16.66 13.77
CA ALA A 339 -9.93 -16.24 12.37
C ALA A 339 -9.01 -17.05 11.43
N PHE A 340 -7.98 -17.72 11.96
CA PHE A 340 -7.14 -18.66 11.21
C PHE A 340 -7.84 -20.02 11.08
N GLN A 341 -8.75 -20.13 10.10
CA GLN A 341 -9.60 -21.31 9.91
C GLN A 341 -8.94 -22.43 9.07
N ALA A 342 -7.62 -22.56 9.17
CA ALA A 342 -6.83 -23.57 8.49
C ALA A 342 -6.11 -24.50 9.48
N ASP A 343 -5.52 -25.58 8.97
CA ASP A 343 -4.62 -26.40 9.77
C ASP A 343 -3.39 -25.58 10.15
N LEU A 344 -3.03 -25.64 11.43
CA LEU A 344 -1.88 -24.95 11.98
C LEU A 344 -0.58 -25.50 11.40
N PRO A 345 0.45 -24.65 11.17
CA PRO A 345 1.75 -25.10 10.68
C PRO A 345 2.36 -26.19 11.57
N THR A 346 2.89 -27.24 10.95
CA THR A 346 3.61 -28.33 11.62
C THR A 346 5.12 -28.14 11.48
N GLY A 347 5.92 -28.90 12.24
CA GLY A 347 7.39 -28.86 12.20
C GLY A 347 8.02 -28.66 13.58
N PRO A 348 9.36 -28.52 13.64
CA PRO A 348 10.09 -28.31 14.90
C PRO A 348 9.58 -27.10 15.67
N GLY A 349 9.62 -27.19 17.00
CA GLY A 349 9.18 -26.14 17.91
C GLY A 349 8.14 -26.61 18.91
N THR A 350 7.56 -25.66 19.63
CA THR A 350 6.59 -25.91 20.71
C THR A 350 5.31 -25.13 20.44
N GLN A 351 4.18 -25.77 20.70
CA GLN A 351 2.85 -25.19 20.62
C GLN A 351 2.20 -25.17 22.00
N VAL A 352 1.49 -24.08 22.29
CA VAL A 352 0.68 -23.90 23.49
C VAL A 352 -0.73 -23.53 23.08
N VAL A 353 -1.72 -24.28 23.54
CA VAL A 353 -3.14 -23.98 23.35
C VAL A 353 -3.64 -23.25 24.59
N LEU A 354 -4.28 -22.10 24.39
CA LEU A 354 -4.89 -21.28 25.42
C LEU A 354 -6.42 -21.31 25.26
N ASP A 355 -7.14 -21.40 26.38
CA ASP A 355 -8.58 -21.15 26.40
C ASP A 355 -8.91 -19.64 26.39
N ALA A 356 -10.20 -19.31 26.42
CA ALA A 356 -10.71 -17.93 26.41
C ALA A 356 -10.20 -17.08 27.59
N SER A 357 -9.84 -17.69 28.72
CA SER A 357 -9.33 -17.00 29.92
C SER A 357 -7.83 -16.71 29.87
N GLY A 358 -7.14 -17.27 28.85
CA GLY A 358 -5.69 -17.29 28.73
C GLY A 358 -5.02 -18.42 29.51
N SER A 359 -5.77 -19.42 29.97
CA SER A 359 -5.20 -20.58 30.69
C SER A 359 -4.67 -21.61 29.70
N VAL A 360 -3.50 -22.16 29.98
CA VAL A 360 -2.86 -23.18 29.15
C VAL A 360 -3.65 -24.49 29.25
N VAL A 361 -4.19 -24.94 28.14
CA VAL A 361 -4.90 -26.21 28.00
C VAL A 361 -3.93 -27.35 27.71
N SER A 362 -3.02 -27.14 26.76
CA SER A 362 -2.05 -28.14 26.36
C SER A 362 -0.77 -27.51 25.81
N VAL A 363 0.32 -28.26 25.92
CA VAL A 363 1.65 -27.90 25.41
C VAL A 363 2.20 -29.12 24.68
N GLY A 364 2.76 -28.92 23.49
CA GLY A 364 3.30 -30.04 22.72
C GLY A 364 3.79 -29.67 21.33
N ALA A 365 3.74 -30.65 20.43
CA ALA A 365 4.12 -30.47 19.04
C ALA A 365 3.17 -29.52 18.30
N ARG A 366 3.69 -28.84 17.28
CA ARG A 366 2.92 -27.90 16.45
C ARG A 366 1.99 -28.61 15.48
N GLY A 367 0.76 -28.12 15.36
CA GLY A 367 -0.25 -28.62 14.43
C GLY A 367 -1.68 -28.54 14.98
N GLY A 368 -2.63 -29.16 14.27
CA GLY A 368 -4.05 -29.15 14.65
C GLY A 368 -4.77 -27.88 14.18
N ARG A 369 -5.75 -27.41 14.94
CA ARG A 369 -6.55 -26.21 14.62
C ARG A 369 -6.68 -25.30 15.83
N VAL A 370 -6.96 -24.02 15.58
CA VAL A 370 -7.26 -23.07 16.66
C VAL A 370 -8.64 -23.39 17.25
N PRO A 371 -8.80 -23.50 18.59
CA PRO A 371 -10.11 -23.66 19.20
C PRO A 371 -10.99 -22.42 18.99
N VAL A 372 -12.32 -22.61 18.88
CA VAL A 372 -13.29 -21.55 18.55
C VAL A 372 -13.17 -20.31 19.44
N ASN A 373 -12.98 -20.49 20.75
CA ASN A 373 -12.84 -19.40 21.72
C ASN A 373 -11.43 -19.37 22.34
N GLY A 374 -10.46 -20.00 21.68
CA GLY A 374 -9.12 -20.16 22.17
C GLY A 374 -8.11 -19.42 21.32
N ARG A 375 -6.86 -19.58 21.70
CA ARG A 375 -5.72 -19.05 20.95
C ARG A 375 -4.60 -20.07 20.97
N VAL A 376 -3.74 -20.02 19.97
CA VAL A 376 -2.56 -20.88 19.93
C VAL A 376 -1.31 -20.03 19.84
N LEU A 377 -0.28 -20.35 20.63
CA LEU A 377 1.07 -19.81 20.46
C LEU A 377 1.96 -20.91 19.89
N GLN A 378 2.64 -20.63 18.79
CA GLN A 378 3.70 -21.50 18.26
C GLN A 378 5.04 -20.78 18.37
N GLY A 379 6.03 -21.46 18.95
CA GLY A 379 7.40 -20.98 19.06
C GLY A 379 8.38 -21.88 18.31
N ILE A 380 9.39 -21.28 17.70
CA ILE A 380 10.61 -21.93 17.19
C ILE A 380 11.87 -21.30 17.81
N GLY A 381 12.99 -22.01 17.79
CA GLY A 381 14.23 -21.55 18.42
C GLY A 381 14.00 -21.19 19.89
N ARG A 382 14.54 -20.05 20.32
CA ARG A 382 14.40 -19.52 21.69
C ARG A 382 12.94 -19.29 22.11
N ALA A 383 12.02 -19.08 21.17
CA ALA A 383 10.60 -18.97 21.51
C ALA A 383 10.00 -20.32 21.95
N ALA A 384 10.46 -21.43 21.35
CA ALA A 384 10.05 -22.78 21.75
C ALA A 384 10.54 -23.10 23.17
N ASP A 385 11.81 -22.77 23.46
CA ASP A 385 12.40 -22.92 24.79
C ASP A 385 11.63 -22.11 25.84
N TRP A 386 11.26 -20.86 25.51
CA TRP A 386 10.46 -20.01 26.40
C TRP A 386 9.08 -20.62 26.68
N LEU A 387 8.36 -21.09 25.66
CA LEU A 387 7.06 -21.74 25.87
C LEU A 387 7.19 -22.98 26.75
N THR A 388 8.21 -23.82 26.51
CA THR A 388 8.47 -25.03 27.31
C THR A 388 8.75 -24.70 28.77
N ALA A 389 9.51 -23.64 29.03
CA ALA A 389 9.86 -23.23 30.39
C ALA A 389 8.69 -22.54 31.14
N HIS A 390 7.81 -21.83 30.42
CA HIS A 390 6.89 -20.86 31.03
C HIS A 390 5.40 -21.09 30.78
N ALA A 391 5.00 -22.11 30.01
CA ALA A 391 3.61 -22.45 29.76
C ALA A 391 3.30 -23.87 30.22
N LYS A 392 2.91 -24.07 31.48
CA LYS A 392 2.46 -25.37 31.99
C LYS A 392 0.93 -25.46 31.95
N PRO A 393 0.32 -26.63 31.74
CA PRO A 393 -1.15 -26.79 31.83
C PRO A 393 -1.72 -26.18 33.12
N GLY A 394 -2.79 -25.41 32.99
CA GLY A 394 -3.44 -24.64 34.07
C GLY A 394 -2.77 -23.30 34.40
N GLN A 395 -1.57 -23.02 33.89
CA GLN A 395 -0.92 -21.72 34.06
C GLN A 395 -1.59 -20.66 33.18
N ARG A 396 -1.71 -19.43 33.68
CA ARG A 396 -2.28 -18.31 32.93
C ARG A 396 -1.19 -17.55 32.17
N LEU A 397 -1.39 -17.39 30.86
CA LEU A 397 -0.61 -16.48 30.02
C LEU A 397 -1.45 -15.24 29.69
N THR A 398 -0.82 -14.07 29.73
CA THR A 398 -1.45 -12.82 29.30
C THR A 398 -0.77 -12.31 28.05
N VAL A 399 -1.54 -12.02 27.00
CA VAL A 399 -1.03 -11.35 25.79
C VAL A 399 -1.51 -9.91 25.77
N SER A 400 -0.58 -8.98 25.61
CA SER A 400 -0.85 -7.56 25.47
C SER A 400 -0.48 -7.10 24.07
N GLU A 401 -1.43 -6.48 23.38
CA GLU A 401 -1.29 -5.95 22.02
C GLU A 401 -1.31 -4.41 22.07
N VAL A 402 -0.36 -3.78 21.39
CA VAL A 402 -0.22 -2.33 21.35
C VAL A 402 0.07 -1.89 19.92
N VAL A 403 -0.81 -1.06 19.38
CA VAL A 403 -0.62 -0.36 18.10
C VAL A 403 -0.32 1.10 18.37
N ARG A 404 0.65 1.66 17.65
CA ARG A 404 1.04 3.08 17.77
C ARG A 404 1.22 3.71 16.40
N ASP A 405 0.90 4.99 16.31
CA ASP A 405 1.28 5.80 15.14
C ASP A 405 2.73 6.29 15.20
N SER A 406 3.18 6.99 14.16
CA SER A 406 4.53 7.56 14.05
C SER A 406 4.86 8.63 15.10
N GLU A 407 3.84 9.25 15.74
CA GLU A 407 4.02 10.14 16.89
C GLU A 407 4.11 9.38 18.22
N GLY A 408 4.00 8.05 18.18
CA GLY A 408 4.02 7.17 19.36
C GLY A 408 2.70 7.15 20.13
N ARG A 409 1.63 7.78 19.62
CA ARG A 409 0.30 7.76 20.23
C ARG A 409 -0.31 6.38 20.04
N ARG A 410 -1.03 5.91 21.05
CA ARG A 410 -1.70 4.61 20.98
C ARG A 410 -2.93 4.72 20.08
N VAL A 411 -3.08 3.76 19.18
CA VAL A 411 -4.32 3.52 18.45
C VAL A 411 -5.08 2.45 19.20
N GLU A 412 -6.21 2.83 19.79
CA GLU A 412 -7.12 1.87 20.42
C GLU A 412 -7.95 1.19 19.31
N LEU A 413 -8.21 -0.10 19.49
CA LEU A 413 -9.02 -0.91 18.58
C LEU A 413 -10.22 -1.43 19.38
N GLY A 414 -11.38 -0.82 19.16
CA GLY A 414 -12.66 -1.23 19.73
C GLY A 414 -13.51 -2.05 18.76
N ALA A 415 -14.62 -2.58 19.25
CA ALA A 415 -15.60 -3.25 18.41
C ALA A 415 -16.09 -2.31 17.30
N GLY A 416 -16.17 -2.81 16.07
CA GLY A 416 -16.48 -2.04 14.87
C GLY A 416 -15.31 -1.23 14.29
N ASP A 417 -14.16 -1.16 14.96
CA ASP A 417 -12.97 -0.55 14.39
C ASP A 417 -12.29 -1.53 13.43
N SER A 418 -11.77 -1.02 12.33
CA SER A 418 -10.95 -1.81 11.42
C SER A 418 -9.80 -0.98 10.87
N LEU A 419 -8.74 -1.66 10.47
CA LEU A 419 -7.65 -1.04 9.71
C LEU A 419 -7.08 -2.05 8.73
N LEU A 420 -6.61 -1.52 7.62
CA LEU A 420 -5.86 -2.25 6.62
C LEU A 420 -4.62 -1.45 6.24
N SER A 421 -3.54 -2.14 5.93
CA SER A 421 -2.25 -1.54 5.62
C SER A 421 -1.73 -2.04 4.28
N ALA A 422 -1.10 -1.11 3.58
CA ALA A 422 -0.38 -1.36 2.36
C ALA A 422 0.82 -0.41 2.36
N ALA A 423 1.17 0.17 1.21
CA ALA A 423 2.14 1.24 1.10
C ALA A 423 2.11 1.82 -0.33
N PRO A 424 2.64 3.04 -0.54
CA PRO A 424 3.04 3.98 0.50
C PRO A 424 1.93 5.00 0.82
N THR A 425 2.20 5.87 1.79
CA THR A 425 1.55 7.17 1.90
C THR A 425 1.65 7.90 0.55
N LEU A 426 0.55 8.52 0.14
CA LEU A 426 0.46 9.33 -1.08
C LEU A 426 0.35 10.81 -0.74
N LEU A 427 -0.49 11.14 0.25
CA LEU A 427 -0.74 12.50 0.69
C LEU A 427 -0.76 12.60 2.21
N GLN A 428 -0.14 13.66 2.70
CA GLN A 428 -0.23 14.13 4.07
C GLN A 428 -0.49 15.64 4.07
N ASP A 429 -1.45 16.10 4.87
CA ASP A 429 -1.85 17.52 4.97
C ASP A 429 -2.10 18.23 3.61
N GLY A 430 -2.63 17.49 2.62
CA GLY A 430 -2.90 17.98 1.27
C GLY A 430 -1.66 18.17 0.39
N ARG A 431 -0.51 17.68 0.82
CA ARG A 431 0.76 17.66 0.07
C ARG A 431 1.09 16.24 -0.34
N ILE A 432 1.77 16.12 -1.48
CA ILE A 432 2.33 14.82 -1.91
C ILE A 432 3.48 14.53 -0.96
N ASP A 433 3.39 13.40 -0.27
CA ASP A 433 4.28 12.99 0.80
C ASP A 433 4.50 11.48 0.67
N ILE A 434 5.18 11.10 -0.42
CA ILE A 434 5.43 9.70 -0.75
C ILE A 434 6.75 9.30 -0.10
N ASP A 435 6.68 8.41 0.89
CA ASP A 435 7.81 7.82 1.61
C ASP A 435 8.06 6.38 1.13
N ALA A 436 8.31 6.24 -0.16
CA ALA A 436 8.34 4.94 -0.83
C ALA A 436 9.52 4.06 -0.39
N ALA A 437 10.66 4.64 -0.04
CA ALA A 437 11.83 3.90 0.43
C ALA A 437 11.70 3.49 1.90
N ALA A 438 11.23 4.42 2.75
CA ALA A 438 10.99 4.14 4.17
C ALA A 438 9.89 3.09 4.39
N GLU A 439 8.81 3.14 3.60
CA GLU A 439 7.75 2.14 3.62
C GLU A 439 8.09 0.87 2.82
N GLY A 440 9.28 0.81 2.19
CA GLY A 440 9.86 -0.41 1.65
C GLY A 440 9.29 -0.86 0.31
N VAL A 441 8.72 0.04 -0.49
CA VAL A 441 8.21 -0.25 -1.85
C VAL A 441 9.16 0.23 -2.95
N VAL A 442 10.23 0.93 -2.58
CA VAL A 442 11.35 1.35 -3.43
C VAL A 442 12.65 1.17 -2.66
N ASP A 443 13.75 0.86 -3.36
CA ASP A 443 15.09 0.85 -2.77
C ASP A 443 16.02 1.70 -3.63
N PRO A 444 16.54 2.81 -3.08
CA PRO A 444 17.53 3.65 -3.74
C PRO A 444 18.77 2.90 -4.26
N GLU A 445 19.17 1.80 -3.62
CA GLU A 445 20.36 1.04 -3.99
C GLU A 445 20.07 0.00 -5.10
N TYR A 446 18.82 -0.46 -5.21
CA TYR A 446 18.40 -1.52 -6.15
C TYR A 446 17.12 -1.10 -6.90
N PRO A 447 17.26 -0.27 -7.96
CA PRO A 447 16.13 0.43 -8.57
C PRO A 447 15.19 -0.47 -9.39
N HIS A 448 15.53 -1.75 -9.62
CA HIS A 448 14.81 -2.65 -10.51
C HIS A 448 13.34 -2.86 -10.12
N PHE A 449 13.13 -3.23 -8.85
CA PHE A 449 11.79 -3.40 -8.28
C PHE A 449 11.05 -2.07 -8.26
N GLY A 450 11.66 -1.02 -7.70
CA GLY A 450 11.05 0.31 -7.63
C GLY A 450 10.67 0.86 -9.01
N TYR A 451 11.47 0.60 -10.04
CA TYR A 451 11.14 0.98 -11.41
C TYR A 451 9.86 0.28 -11.87
N ALA A 452 9.81 -1.05 -11.81
CA ALA A 452 8.66 -1.81 -12.27
C ALA A 452 7.42 -1.58 -11.40
N TRP A 453 7.58 -1.45 -10.09
CA TRP A 453 6.51 -1.37 -9.12
C TRP A 453 6.00 0.05 -8.90
N ALA A 454 6.87 1.08 -8.88
CA ALA A 454 6.50 2.46 -8.53
C ALA A 454 6.57 3.45 -9.71
N ASN A 455 7.60 3.33 -10.57
CA ASN A 455 7.84 4.29 -11.66
C ASN A 455 7.08 3.96 -12.94
N VAL A 456 6.83 2.68 -13.22
CA VAL A 456 6.00 2.27 -14.35
C VAL A 456 4.53 2.34 -13.92
N ARG A 457 3.66 2.72 -14.85
CA ARG A 457 2.21 2.77 -14.60
C ARG A 457 1.67 1.38 -14.29
N GLN A 458 0.91 1.27 -13.21
CA GLN A 458 0.29 0.04 -12.75
C GLN A 458 -1.20 0.27 -12.46
N PRO A 459 -2.03 -0.79 -12.49
CA PRO A 459 -3.33 -0.73 -11.85
C PRO A 459 -3.14 -0.42 -10.36
N ARG A 460 -3.94 0.50 -9.81
CA ARG A 460 -3.86 0.90 -8.39
C ARG A 460 -5.23 0.96 -7.76
N THR A 461 -5.26 0.62 -6.49
CA THR A 461 -6.33 1.00 -5.56
C THR A 461 -5.78 2.01 -4.57
N MET A 462 -6.56 3.04 -4.25
CA MET A 462 -6.18 4.14 -3.37
C MET A 462 -7.33 4.42 -2.41
N ALA A 463 -6.98 4.83 -1.19
CA ALA A 463 -7.94 5.32 -0.21
C ALA A 463 -7.46 6.65 0.34
N GLY A 464 -8.38 7.56 0.63
CA GLY A 464 -8.03 8.86 1.19
C GLY A 464 -9.19 9.55 1.89
N VAL A 465 -8.86 10.62 2.61
CA VAL A 465 -9.80 11.39 3.40
C VAL A 465 -9.66 12.86 3.03
N ASP A 466 -10.78 13.53 2.80
CA ASP A 466 -10.78 14.96 2.53
C ASP A 466 -10.96 15.82 3.80
N LYS A 467 -10.94 17.14 3.62
CA LYS A 467 -11.10 18.10 4.74
C LYS A 467 -12.45 18.03 5.45
N GLN A 468 -13.46 17.39 4.84
CA GLN A 468 -14.78 17.20 5.42
C GLN A 468 -14.90 15.86 6.14
N GLY A 469 -13.84 15.04 6.16
CA GLY A 469 -13.85 13.70 6.73
C GLY A 469 -14.56 12.67 5.85
N ARG A 470 -14.76 12.97 4.57
CA ARG A 470 -15.34 12.00 3.61
C ARG A 470 -14.26 11.02 3.18
N LEU A 471 -14.62 9.73 3.11
CA LEU A 471 -13.77 8.70 2.55
C LEU A 471 -13.85 8.75 1.01
N ILE A 472 -12.69 8.68 0.37
CA ILE A 472 -12.52 8.59 -1.07
C ILE A 472 -11.83 7.26 -1.36
N LEU A 473 -12.50 6.39 -2.11
CA LEU A 473 -11.93 5.15 -2.64
C LEU A 473 -11.77 5.31 -4.14
N ALA A 474 -10.59 5.01 -4.67
CA ALA A 474 -10.34 5.13 -6.09
C ALA A 474 -9.62 3.90 -6.63
N THR A 475 -10.02 3.46 -7.82
CA THR A 475 -9.26 2.50 -8.62
C THR A 475 -8.91 3.11 -9.97
N VAL A 476 -7.76 2.71 -10.49
CA VAL A 476 -7.38 2.93 -11.88
C VAL A 476 -7.02 1.58 -12.49
N ASP A 477 -7.63 1.24 -13.62
CA ASP A 477 -7.25 0.04 -14.36
C ASP A 477 -5.84 0.23 -14.94
N GLY A 478 -5.16 -0.86 -15.25
CA GLY A 478 -3.81 -0.78 -15.83
C GLY A 478 -3.40 -2.07 -16.50
N ARG A 479 -2.24 -2.05 -17.17
CA ARG A 479 -1.75 -3.16 -17.99
C ARG A 479 -2.69 -3.56 -19.15
N LEU A 480 -3.63 -2.68 -19.49
CA LEU A 480 -4.57 -2.88 -20.60
C LEU A 480 -4.00 -2.17 -21.83
N LYS A 481 -3.41 -2.95 -22.73
CA LYS A 481 -2.74 -2.43 -23.93
C LYS A 481 -3.77 -1.75 -24.85
N GLY A 482 -3.57 -0.46 -25.16
CA GLY A 482 -4.55 0.34 -25.90
C GLY A 482 -5.84 0.62 -25.12
N GLY A 483 -5.87 0.28 -23.83
CA GLY A 483 -6.89 0.60 -22.84
C GLY A 483 -6.27 1.47 -21.75
N SER A 484 -6.61 1.19 -20.49
CA SER A 484 -6.03 1.89 -19.35
C SER A 484 -4.56 1.54 -19.09
N GLU A 485 -3.71 2.57 -18.97
CA GLU A 485 -2.29 2.39 -18.69
C GLU A 485 -2.01 2.17 -17.20
N GLY A 486 -2.83 2.77 -16.33
CA GLY A 486 -2.63 2.79 -14.89
C GLY A 486 -1.89 4.03 -14.42
N PHE A 487 -1.56 4.08 -13.12
CA PHE A 487 -0.81 5.18 -12.53
C PHE A 487 0.53 4.74 -11.95
N THR A 488 1.52 5.61 -12.11
CA THR A 488 2.66 5.70 -11.20
C THR A 488 2.21 6.15 -9.81
N LEU A 489 3.02 5.99 -8.76
CA LEU A 489 2.61 6.48 -7.43
C LEU A 489 2.44 8.01 -7.40
N TYR A 490 3.25 8.74 -8.16
CA TYR A 490 3.12 10.20 -8.24
C TYR A 490 1.81 10.63 -8.92
N GLU A 491 1.41 9.94 -9.98
CA GLU A 491 0.12 10.18 -10.66
C GLU A 491 -1.05 9.80 -9.75
N ALA A 492 -0.95 8.70 -9.01
CA ALA A 492 -1.93 8.30 -8.00
C ALA A 492 -2.10 9.38 -6.91
N ALA A 493 -1.00 9.89 -6.33
CA ALA A 493 -1.04 10.97 -5.36
C ALA A 493 -1.63 12.27 -5.94
N THR A 494 -1.22 12.64 -7.16
CA THR A 494 -1.76 13.81 -7.86
C THR A 494 -3.26 13.67 -8.12
N PHE A 495 -3.71 12.48 -8.51
CA PHE A 495 -5.12 12.19 -8.74
C PHE A 495 -5.92 12.28 -7.45
N MET A 496 -5.51 11.61 -6.37
CA MET A 496 -6.16 11.71 -5.06
C MET A 496 -6.24 13.16 -4.56
N LYS A 497 -5.17 13.94 -4.76
CA LYS A 497 -5.14 15.36 -4.40
C LYS A 497 -6.15 16.17 -5.22
N SER A 498 -6.30 15.86 -6.51
CA SER A 498 -7.29 16.49 -7.40
C SER A 498 -8.73 16.19 -6.98
N LEU A 499 -8.97 15.04 -6.34
CA LEU A 499 -10.25 14.67 -5.75
C LEU A 499 -10.55 15.38 -4.42
N GLY A 500 -9.58 16.13 -3.88
CA GLY A 500 -9.70 16.88 -2.63
C GLY A 500 -9.20 16.13 -1.39
N ALA A 501 -8.59 14.95 -1.54
CA ALA A 501 -7.99 14.24 -0.44
C ALA A 501 -6.86 15.09 0.20
N VAL A 502 -6.84 15.11 1.53
CA VAL A 502 -5.74 15.70 2.32
C VAL A 502 -4.85 14.65 2.96
N GLN A 503 -5.40 13.46 3.17
CA GLN A 503 -4.68 12.25 3.55
C GLN A 503 -5.00 11.19 2.50
N ALA A 504 -4.00 10.44 2.05
CA ALA A 504 -4.22 9.33 1.13
C ALA A 504 -3.10 8.31 1.21
N ILE A 505 -3.47 7.04 0.99
CA ILE A 505 -2.56 5.91 0.89
C ILE A 505 -2.81 5.13 -0.39
N ASN A 506 -1.78 4.48 -0.89
CA ASN A 506 -1.91 3.44 -1.91
C ASN A 506 -2.25 2.11 -1.22
N LEU A 507 -3.29 1.43 -1.70
CA LEU A 507 -3.67 0.07 -1.29
C LEU A 507 -2.99 -0.96 -2.20
N ASP A 508 -3.29 -2.25 -2.00
CA ASP A 508 -2.75 -3.26 -2.92
C ASP A 508 -3.24 -3.01 -4.36
N GLY A 509 -2.36 -3.26 -5.32
CA GLY A 509 -2.52 -2.88 -6.71
C GLY A 509 -2.33 -4.04 -7.67
N GLY A 510 -1.95 -3.72 -8.91
CA GLY A 510 -1.77 -4.73 -9.94
C GLY A 510 -3.07 -5.53 -10.17
N GLY A 511 -2.95 -6.85 -10.28
CA GLY A 511 -4.10 -7.73 -10.49
C GLY A 511 -5.10 -7.78 -9.33
N SER A 512 -4.72 -7.29 -8.15
CA SER A 512 -5.62 -7.17 -7.00
C SER A 512 -6.60 -5.99 -7.14
N THR A 513 -6.31 -5.01 -8.01
CA THR A 513 -7.11 -3.79 -8.17
C THR A 513 -8.53 -4.13 -8.62
N ALA A 514 -9.49 -3.94 -7.72
CA ALA A 514 -10.89 -4.21 -7.98
C ALA A 514 -11.78 -3.18 -7.27
N MET A 515 -12.82 -2.73 -7.96
CA MET A 515 -13.96 -2.03 -7.39
C MET A 515 -15.24 -2.74 -7.82
N ALA A 516 -16.07 -3.09 -6.85
CA ALA A 516 -17.40 -3.63 -7.06
C ALA A 516 -18.45 -2.60 -6.60
N VAL A 517 -19.52 -2.44 -7.38
CA VAL A 517 -20.71 -1.65 -7.03
C VAL A 517 -21.90 -2.59 -6.98
N LYS A 518 -22.57 -2.67 -5.84
CA LYS A 518 -23.69 -3.61 -5.60
C LYS A 518 -23.31 -5.06 -6.00
N GLY A 519 -22.08 -5.44 -5.68
CA GLY A 519 -21.55 -6.78 -5.98
C GLY A 519 -21.10 -7.04 -7.42
N ALA A 520 -21.20 -6.06 -8.33
CA ALA A 520 -20.73 -6.19 -9.71
C ALA A 520 -19.44 -5.39 -9.92
N LEU A 521 -18.43 -5.99 -10.55
CA LEU A 521 -17.21 -5.27 -10.93
C LEU A 521 -17.52 -4.12 -11.87
N VAL A 522 -16.95 -2.95 -11.58
CA VAL A 522 -17.05 -1.77 -12.46
C VAL A 522 -15.78 -1.50 -13.24
N ASN A 523 -14.66 -2.04 -12.78
CA ASN A 523 -13.34 -1.87 -13.36
C ASN A 523 -12.90 -3.15 -14.10
N GLN A 524 -11.85 -3.10 -14.91
CA GLN A 524 -11.32 -4.23 -15.66
C GLN A 524 -10.05 -4.80 -15.00
N PRO A 525 -10.11 -5.99 -14.38
CA PRO A 525 -8.94 -6.62 -13.76
C PRO A 525 -7.80 -6.86 -14.76
N SER A 526 -6.56 -6.71 -14.28
CA SER A 526 -5.37 -6.80 -15.15
C SER A 526 -4.87 -8.23 -15.40
N ASP A 527 -5.23 -9.17 -14.53
CA ASP A 527 -4.77 -10.56 -14.66
C ASP A 527 -5.55 -11.27 -15.77
N ALA A 528 -4.85 -12.10 -16.53
CA ALA A 528 -5.46 -12.84 -17.64
C ALA A 528 -6.57 -13.82 -17.18
N THR A 529 -6.52 -14.25 -15.91
CA THR A 529 -7.51 -15.13 -15.29
C THR A 529 -8.73 -14.39 -14.73
N GLY A 530 -8.79 -13.06 -14.86
CA GLY A 530 -9.88 -12.23 -14.33
C GLY A 530 -9.57 -11.64 -12.95
N GLU A 531 -10.63 -11.41 -12.16
CA GLU A 531 -10.52 -10.84 -10.82
C GLU A 531 -9.70 -11.75 -9.89
N ARG A 532 -8.68 -11.17 -9.24
CA ARG A 532 -7.85 -11.90 -8.28
C ARG A 532 -8.56 -12.01 -6.94
N ALA A 533 -8.46 -13.19 -6.32
CA ALA A 533 -8.83 -13.37 -4.93
C ALA A 533 -7.77 -12.75 -3.99
N VAL A 534 -8.20 -11.94 -3.04
CA VAL A 534 -7.35 -11.15 -2.13
C VAL A 534 -7.54 -11.60 -0.68
N GLY A 535 -6.62 -11.21 0.21
CA GLY A 535 -6.67 -11.56 1.63
C GLY A 535 -7.69 -10.76 2.45
N ASP A 536 -7.95 -9.52 2.05
CA ASP A 536 -8.90 -8.63 2.69
C ASP A 536 -9.48 -7.62 1.70
N THR A 537 -10.60 -7.02 2.10
CA THR A 537 -11.35 -6.05 1.30
C THR A 537 -11.90 -4.93 2.18
N LEU A 538 -12.18 -3.79 1.57
CA LEU A 538 -12.87 -2.67 2.20
C LEU A 538 -14.29 -2.56 1.65
N GLN A 539 -15.29 -2.59 2.51
CA GLN A 539 -16.70 -2.72 2.16
C GLN A 539 -17.52 -1.56 2.71
N VAL A 540 -18.40 -1.01 1.88
CA VAL A 540 -19.36 0.03 2.26
C VAL A 540 -20.74 -0.61 2.35
N LEU A 541 -21.16 -0.90 3.57
CA LEU A 541 -22.39 -1.64 3.86
C LEU A 541 -23.59 -0.68 4.02
N PRO A 542 -24.77 -1.02 3.48
CA PRO A 542 -25.98 -0.24 3.74
C PRO A 542 -26.30 -0.21 5.24
N ALA A 543 -27.15 0.73 5.67
CA ALA A 543 -27.68 0.70 7.03
C ALA A 543 -28.42 -0.62 7.28
N ALA A 544 -28.26 -1.18 8.48
CA ALA A 544 -29.07 -2.32 8.91
C ALA A 544 -30.56 -1.91 8.81
N GLY A 545 -31.32 -2.67 8.02
CA GLY A 545 -32.73 -2.43 7.75
C GLY A 545 -33.65 -2.86 8.88
#